data_AF-A0A5J4VVY2-F1
#
_entry.id   AF-A0A5J4VVY2-F1
#
_cell.length_a   1.000
_cell.length_b   1.000
_cell.length_c   1.000
_cell.angle_alpha   90.00
_cell.angle_beta   90.00
_cell.angle_gamma   90.00
#
_symmetry.space_group_name_H-M   'P 1'
#
loop_
_entity.id
_entity.type
_entity.pdbx_description
1 polymer ?
#
loop_
_entity_poly.entity_id
_entity_poly.type
_entity_poly.pdbx_seq_one_letter_code
_entity_poly.pdbx_strand_id
1 'polypeptide(L)'
;MGVPIGSLNNTNSITVTHKKSHMKLQFIDAENLFGPMTLKACVKDYGDKTEHKDVFPYEIINPKNWNEVLMKTEPFEYEDFKSQLKGGYSFIKDEYDQYLIDYKRFTNRLKYLKYYNINDIEIIVKPLMNLIDTFEQFNIDALHYISIDSFVNATKHYSIYFPFQFNLESDKQIYFKDFDTTVDYYNPNPQAKPFVLTKMYQKNRSQNQKQQEYKAGRETDKNVIADDYDYCKKQFETSVCSFCKAKFTYDNLPSLDRQYNELPHINDNCLPVCISCNIALANRDIKMVSLHIKIRQYAIKNNLPMTISDERIYNLLRECVTGGLAAVFHRDNSADKTHINELNYDEQSNKVISQDNENVATHVFALDGNSFYSSSYSSVKNENIPYSDHRMYMTGRSRFYSENLFIIKNCIDQQKDILIAKVKGGFLKSEYNNLLAQPLIFRNIEIKNKDQVISEYMYSQAQKHSLPRTKKDRKLSKLLDINGQYMVFNYHYLWILIDLCFVITDYKAIAVFEINTAYEPFVRTMMNL
;
A
#
# COMPACT_ATOMS: atom_id res chain seq x y z
N MET A 1 -23.98 -32.82 -0.03
CA MET A 1 -22.60 -32.36 -0.32
C MET A 1 -22.45 -30.95 0.26
N GLY A 2 -22.08 -30.87 1.54
CA GLY A 2 -21.76 -29.60 2.20
C GLY A 2 -20.25 -29.40 2.14
N VAL A 3 -19.81 -28.31 1.53
CA VAL A 3 -18.40 -27.92 1.55
C VAL A 3 -18.10 -27.40 2.95
N PRO A 4 -17.12 -27.96 3.68
CA PRO A 4 -16.71 -27.43 4.97
C PRO A 4 -16.04 -26.07 4.75
N ILE A 5 -16.64 -25.03 5.34
CA ILE A 5 -16.04 -23.70 5.47
C ILE A 5 -14.91 -23.85 6.48
N GLY A 6 -13.69 -24.10 5.99
CA GLY A 6 -12.58 -24.51 6.86
C GLY A 6 -11.21 -24.38 6.20
N SER A 7 -10.84 -23.15 5.84
CA SER A 7 -9.46 -22.60 5.89
C SER A 7 -9.49 -21.13 5.45
N LEU A 8 -10.12 -20.28 6.25
CA LEU A 8 -10.32 -18.85 5.97
C LEU A 8 -9.11 -17.96 6.29
N ASN A 9 -7.92 -18.52 6.54
CA ASN A 9 -6.79 -17.76 7.07
C ASN A 9 -6.25 -16.63 6.14
N ASN A 10 -6.86 -16.38 4.98
CA ASN A 10 -6.47 -15.31 4.04
C ASN A 10 -7.63 -14.72 3.21
N THR A 11 -8.91 -14.96 3.55
CA THR A 11 -10.02 -14.42 2.73
C THR A 11 -10.70 -13.26 3.43
N ASN A 12 -10.38 -12.03 3.01
CA ASN A 12 -10.87 -10.82 3.68
C ASN A 12 -12.42 -10.66 3.58
N SER A 13 -13.07 -11.24 2.57
CA SER A 13 -14.54 -11.35 2.53
C SER A 13 -15.03 -12.54 1.70
N ILE A 14 -16.28 -12.94 1.94
CA ILE A 14 -17.02 -13.92 1.14
C ILE A 14 -18.24 -13.23 0.55
N THR A 15 -18.39 -13.26 -0.78
CA THR A 15 -19.60 -12.76 -1.45
C THR A 15 -20.42 -13.91 -2.01
N VAL A 16 -21.65 -14.07 -1.51
CA VAL A 16 -22.64 -15.01 -2.02
C VAL A 16 -23.58 -14.29 -2.97
N THR A 17 -23.61 -14.71 -4.24
CA THR A 17 -24.50 -14.12 -5.26
C THR A 17 -25.67 -15.06 -5.53
N HIS A 18 -26.89 -14.57 -5.35
CA HIS A 18 -28.09 -15.28 -5.77
C HIS A 18 -28.23 -15.19 -7.30
N LYS A 19 -28.06 -16.31 -8.00
CA LYS A 19 -27.94 -16.36 -9.47
C LYS A 19 -29.11 -15.76 -10.24
N LYS A 20 -30.34 -15.84 -9.71
CA LYS A 20 -31.55 -15.38 -10.42
C LYS A 20 -31.83 -13.89 -10.25
N SER A 21 -31.71 -13.37 -9.03
CA SER A 21 -31.96 -11.95 -8.74
C SER A 21 -30.70 -11.09 -8.86
N HIS A 22 -29.54 -11.72 -9.03
CA HIS A 22 -28.22 -11.08 -8.97
C HIS A 22 -27.93 -10.34 -7.65
N MET A 23 -28.74 -10.57 -6.60
CA MET A 23 -28.48 -10.04 -5.25
C MET A 23 -27.20 -10.63 -4.68
N LYS A 24 -26.45 -9.81 -3.95
CA LYS A 24 -25.19 -10.18 -3.32
C LYS A 24 -25.29 -10.00 -1.81
N LEU A 25 -24.84 -10.99 -1.07
CA LEU A 25 -24.61 -10.93 0.37
C LEU A 25 -23.10 -11.05 0.60
N GLN A 26 -22.51 -10.07 1.27
CA GLN A 26 -21.09 -10.05 1.57
C GLN A 26 -20.88 -10.26 3.07
N PHE A 27 -20.03 -11.22 3.42
CA PHE A 27 -19.57 -11.49 4.77
C PHE A 27 -18.15 -10.95 4.88
N ILE A 28 -17.93 -9.99 5.77
CA ILE A 28 -16.64 -9.35 6.01
C ILE A 28 -16.21 -9.74 7.41
N ASP A 29 -14.95 -10.14 7.55
CA ASP A 29 -14.37 -10.38 8.88
C ASP A 29 -14.03 -9.03 9.53
N ALA A 30 -14.56 -8.79 10.72
CA ALA A 30 -14.36 -7.55 11.48
C ALA A 30 -12.87 -7.33 11.83
N GLU A 31 -12.06 -8.39 11.93
CA GLU A 31 -10.62 -8.25 12.13
C GLU A 31 -9.94 -7.51 10.97
N ASN A 32 -10.51 -7.51 9.76
CA ASN A 32 -9.95 -6.70 8.68
C ASN A 32 -10.15 -5.19 8.89
N LEU A 33 -11.12 -4.80 9.73
CA LEU A 33 -11.49 -3.41 10.01
C LEU A 33 -10.75 -2.85 11.22
N PHE A 34 -10.47 -3.68 12.23
CA PHE A 34 -9.79 -3.26 13.45
C PHE A 34 -8.32 -3.74 13.52
N GLY A 35 -7.93 -4.68 12.67
CA GLY A 35 -6.68 -5.41 12.76
C GLY A 35 -6.80 -6.68 13.63
N PRO A 36 -5.77 -7.55 13.62
CA PRO A 36 -5.78 -8.79 14.39
C PRO A 36 -5.71 -8.49 15.89
N MET A 37 -6.85 -8.57 16.58
CA MET A 37 -6.96 -8.33 18.01
C MET A 37 -8.11 -9.10 18.64
N THR A 38 -8.02 -9.32 19.95
CA THR A 38 -9.16 -9.90 20.69
C THR A 38 -10.30 -8.89 20.81
N LEU A 39 -11.55 -9.36 20.88
CA LEU A 39 -12.70 -8.48 21.11
C LEU A 39 -12.54 -7.64 22.39
N LYS A 40 -11.95 -8.20 23.45
CA LYS A 40 -11.66 -7.47 24.69
C LYS A 40 -10.75 -6.26 24.46
N ALA A 41 -9.72 -6.43 23.63
CA ALA A 41 -8.82 -5.33 23.25
C ALA A 41 -9.57 -4.30 22.39
N CYS A 42 -10.37 -4.76 21.41
CA CYS A 42 -11.17 -3.88 20.57
C CYS A 42 -12.13 -3.00 21.40
N VAL A 43 -12.87 -3.57 22.35
CA VAL A 43 -13.77 -2.81 23.23
C VAL A 43 -13.00 -1.82 24.11
N LYS A 44 -11.83 -2.21 24.62
CA LYS A 44 -10.99 -1.31 25.41
C LYS A 44 -10.47 -0.11 24.60
N ASP A 45 -10.08 -0.36 23.35
CA ASP A 45 -9.38 0.63 22.53
C ASP A 45 -10.35 1.50 21.73
N TYR A 46 -11.51 0.96 21.32
CA TYR A 46 -12.50 1.62 20.44
C TYR A 46 -13.93 1.69 21.01
N GLY A 47 -14.23 0.92 22.05
CA GLY A 47 -15.55 0.86 22.68
C GLY A 47 -15.76 1.93 23.75
N ASP A 48 -16.95 1.93 24.35
CA ASP A 48 -17.22 2.78 25.51
C ASP A 48 -16.54 2.21 26.76
N LYS A 49 -16.04 3.08 27.64
CA LYS A 49 -15.37 2.64 28.88
C LYS A 49 -16.29 1.89 29.84
N THR A 50 -17.61 2.00 29.64
CA THR A 50 -18.63 1.30 30.42
C THR A 50 -18.94 -0.10 29.91
N GLU A 51 -18.58 -0.41 28.67
CA GLU A 51 -18.80 -1.72 28.05
C GLU A 51 -17.66 -2.68 28.41
N HIS A 52 -17.97 -3.96 28.60
CA HIS A 52 -16.98 -4.98 28.89
C HIS A 52 -17.35 -6.30 28.23
N LYS A 53 -16.31 -7.06 27.87
CA LYS A 53 -16.46 -8.43 27.39
C LYS A 53 -16.56 -9.37 28.60
N ASP A 54 -17.64 -10.15 28.63
CA ASP A 54 -17.86 -11.20 29.62
C ASP A 54 -17.02 -12.46 29.34
N VAL A 55 -17.11 -13.47 30.21
CA VAL A 55 -16.43 -14.76 30.05
C VAL A 55 -17.42 -15.91 29.85
N PHE A 56 -17.08 -16.87 28.97
CA PHE A 56 -17.87 -18.08 28.76
C PHE A 56 -16.98 -19.32 28.50
N PRO A 57 -17.26 -20.48 29.11
CA PRO A 57 -16.47 -21.70 28.93
C PRO A 57 -16.98 -22.52 27.73
N TYR A 58 -16.50 -22.25 26.52
CA TYR A 58 -16.99 -22.92 25.31
C TYR A 58 -16.65 -24.42 25.24
N GLU A 59 -15.53 -24.82 25.81
CA GLU A 59 -14.97 -26.18 25.63
C GLU A 59 -15.78 -27.27 26.36
N ILE A 60 -16.64 -26.90 27.32
CA ILE A 60 -17.43 -27.87 28.09
C ILE A 60 -18.71 -28.30 27.37
N ILE A 61 -19.13 -27.57 26.32
CA ILE A 61 -20.37 -27.82 25.59
C ILE A 61 -20.05 -28.45 24.23
N ASN A 62 -20.78 -29.51 23.89
CA ASN A 62 -20.70 -30.18 22.60
C ASN A 62 -22.09 -30.68 22.17
N PRO A 63 -22.24 -31.17 20.93
CA PRO A 63 -23.54 -31.63 20.41
C PRO A 63 -24.22 -32.74 21.23
N LYS A 64 -23.49 -33.46 22.07
CA LYS A 64 -24.02 -34.58 22.87
C LYS A 64 -24.48 -34.15 24.26
N ASN A 65 -23.86 -33.15 24.87
CA ASN A 65 -24.11 -32.78 26.28
C ASN A 65 -24.74 -31.38 26.47
N TRP A 66 -24.94 -30.61 25.40
CA TRP A 66 -25.34 -29.20 25.52
C TRP A 66 -26.59 -28.98 26.39
N ASN A 67 -27.60 -29.83 26.26
CA ASN A 67 -28.87 -29.67 26.99
C ASN A 67 -28.67 -29.92 28.49
N GLU A 68 -27.92 -30.96 28.85
CA GLU A 68 -27.61 -31.26 30.25
C GLU A 68 -26.78 -30.16 30.90
N VAL A 69 -25.78 -29.64 30.18
CA VAL A 69 -24.88 -28.61 30.69
C VAL A 69 -25.56 -27.24 30.80
N LEU A 70 -26.35 -26.84 29.79
CA LEU A 70 -26.93 -25.50 29.71
C LEU A 70 -28.23 -25.32 30.51
N MET A 71 -28.93 -26.41 30.86
CA MET A 71 -30.16 -26.33 31.65
C MET A 71 -29.92 -26.29 33.16
N LYS A 72 -28.68 -26.51 33.61
CA LYS A 72 -28.25 -26.37 35.01
C LYS A 72 -28.46 -24.95 35.53
N THR A 73 -28.90 -24.86 36.78
CA THR A 73 -29.19 -23.60 37.47
C THR A 73 -27.97 -23.08 38.22
N GLU A 74 -27.06 -23.96 38.64
CA GLU A 74 -25.78 -23.60 39.23
C GLU A 74 -24.85 -22.89 38.23
N PRO A 75 -24.00 -21.95 38.68
CA PRO A 75 -22.99 -21.32 37.83
C PRO A 75 -21.96 -22.35 37.33
N PHE A 76 -21.13 -21.92 36.40
CA PHE A 76 -19.96 -22.69 35.96
C PHE A 76 -18.88 -22.61 37.04
N GLU A 77 -18.16 -23.70 37.25
CA GLU A 77 -17.04 -23.74 38.17
C GLU A 77 -15.82 -23.06 37.55
N TYR A 78 -14.87 -22.59 38.38
CA TYR A 78 -13.67 -21.93 37.89
C TYR A 78 -12.90 -22.81 36.88
N GLU A 79 -12.75 -24.11 37.19
CA GLU A 79 -12.06 -25.09 36.32
C GLU A 79 -12.76 -25.33 34.97
N ASP A 80 -14.06 -25.04 34.85
CA ASP A 80 -14.79 -25.19 33.58
C ASP A 80 -14.23 -24.26 32.48
N PHE A 81 -13.55 -23.20 32.88
CA PHE A 81 -12.98 -22.20 31.98
C PHE A 81 -11.52 -22.44 31.59
N LYS A 82 -10.91 -23.53 32.07
CA LYS A 82 -9.55 -23.87 31.70
C LYS A 82 -9.51 -24.33 30.24
N SER A 83 -8.81 -23.57 29.39
CA SER A 83 -8.71 -23.90 27.96
C SER A 83 -7.68 -25.01 27.75
N GLN A 84 -8.11 -26.11 27.16
CA GLN A 84 -7.23 -27.19 26.69
C GLN A 84 -6.35 -26.72 25.55
N LEU A 85 -6.86 -25.85 24.67
CA LEU A 85 -6.12 -25.31 23.54
C LEU A 85 -4.97 -24.39 23.97
N LYS A 86 -5.17 -23.57 25.01
CA LYS A 86 -4.13 -22.66 25.52
C LYS A 86 -3.32 -23.23 26.70
N GLY A 87 -3.72 -24.39 27.23
CA GLY A 87 -3.07 -25.02 28.38
C GLY A 87 -3.25 -24.28 29.70
N GLY A 88 -4.24 -23.38 29.82
CA GLY A 88 -4.43 -22.52 30.99
C GLY A 88 -5.69 -21.66 30.95
N TYR A 89 -5.85 -20.81 31.96
CA TYR A 89 -6.95 -19.85 32.07
C TYR A 89 -6.73 -18.66 31.14
N SER A 90 -7.79 -18.23 30.44
CA SER A 90 -7.75 -17.06 29.54
C SER A 90 -8.14 -15.74 30.24
N PHE A 91 -8.39 -15.78 31.55
CA PHE A 91 -8.84 -14.64 32.34
C PHE A 91 -8.28 -14.70 33.76
N ILE A 92 -8.39 -13.59 34.50
CA ILE A 92 -7.97 -13.48 35.90
C ILE A 92 -9.11 -13.74 36.88
N LYS A 93 -8.79 -14.06 38.13
CA LYS A 93 -9.77 -14.44 39.16
C LYS A 93 -10.89 -13.41 39.35
N ASP A 94 -10.56 -12.12 39.26
CA ASP A 94 -11.53 -11.03 39.35
C ASP A 94 -12.62 -11.11 38.27
N GLU A 95 -12.29 -11.60 37.06
CA GLU A 95 -13.27 -11.78 35.97
C GLU A 95 -14.24 -12.92 36.27
N TYR A 96 -13.78 -13.97 36.97
CA TYR A 96 -14.66 -15.04 37.42
C TYR A 96 -15.58 -14.59 38.56
N ASP A 97 -15.05 -13.80 39.50
CA ASP A 97 -15.87 -13.24 40.57
C ASP A 97 -16.95 -12.32 40.01
N GLN A 98 -16.63 -11.53 38.98
CA GLN A 98 -17.59 -10.72 38.22
C GLN A 98 -18.63 -11.60 37.52
N TYR A 99 -18.21 -12.67 36.83
CA TYR A 99 -19.13 -13.65 36.26
C TYR A 99 -20.12 -14.22 37.28
N LEU A 100 -19.67 -14.57 38.49
CA LEU A 100 -20.56 -15.07 39.54
C LEU A 100 -21.58 -14.03 40.00
N ILE A 101 -21.22 -12.74 40.00
CA ILE A 101 -22.13 -11.64 40.30
C ILE A 101 -23.18 -11.50 39.19
N ASP A 102 -22.76 -11.51 37.94
CA ASP A 102 -23.66 -11.34 36.78
C ASP A 102 -24.56 -12.55 36.58
N TYR A 103 -24.05 -13.76 36.80
CA TYR A 103 -24.80 -15.01 36.66
C TYR A 103 -26.07 -15.04 37.53
N LYS A 104 -26.06 -14.38 38.70
CA LYS A 104 -27.23 -14.27 39.60
C LYS A 104 -28.46 -13.65 38.94
N ARG A 105 -28.30 -12.93 37.83
CA ARG A 105 -29.40 -12.34 37.05
C ARG A 105 -30.12 -13.35 36.16
N PHE A 106 -29.57 -14.55 36.00
CA PHE A 106 -30.07 -15.56 35.06
C PHE A 106 -30.53 -16.82 35.79
N THR A 107 -31.59 -17.44 35.25
CA THR A 107 -32.19 -18.63 35.85
C THR A 107 -31.41 -19.91 35.56
N ASN A 108 -30.63 -19.93 34.48
CA ASN A 108 -29.80 -21.06 34.08
C ASN A 108 -28.69 -20.61 33.11
N ARG A 109 -27.74 -21.52 32.86
CA ARG A 109 -26.60 -21.30 31.96
C ARG A 109 -27.01 -20.99 30.52
N LEU A 110 -28.15 -21.51 30.03
CA LEU A 110 -28.67 -21.17 28.69
C LEU A 110 -29.06 -19.69 28.57
N LYS A 111 -29.70 -19.13 29.61
CA LYS A 111 -30.06 -17.71 29.64
C LYS A 111 -28.82 -16.84 29.70
N TYR A 112 -27.82 -17.23 30.48
CA TYR A 112 -26.52 -16.58 30.50
C TYR A 112 -25.83 -16.64 29.12
N LEU A 113 -25.76 -17.80 28.46
CA LEU A 113 -25.18 -17.93 27.11
C LEU A 113 -25.87 -17.02 26.09
N LYS A 114 -27.20 -16.90 26.14
CA LYS A 114 -27.94 -15.99 25.26
C LYS A 114 -27.55 -14.53 25.50
N TYR A 115 -27.51 -14.11 26.76
CA TYR A 115 -27.06 -12.77 27.13
C TYR A 115 -25.61 -12.53 26.67
N TYR A 116 -24.70 -13.45 27.00
CA TYR A 116 -23.30 -13.38 26.64
C TYR A 116 -23.12 -13.22 25.11
N ASN A 117 -23.82 -14.03 24.30
CA ASN A 117 -23.73 -13.95 22.84
C ASN A 117 -24.30 -12.64 22.29
N ILE A 118 -25.33 -12.08 22.93
CA ILE A 118 -25.87 -10.77 22.56
C ILE A 118 -24.85 -9.67 22.91
N ASN A 119 -24.30 -9.69 24.13
CA ASN A 119 -23.30 -8.73 24.59
C ASN A 119 -22.07 -8.72 23.66
N ASP A 120 -21.54 -9.90 23.29
CA ASP A 120 -20.40 -10.03 22.37
C ASP A 120 -20.67 -9.36 20.99
N ILE A 121 -21.93 -9.27 20.55
CA ILE A 121 -22.33 -8.56 19.33
C ILE A 121 -22.57 -7.07 19.60
N GLU A 122 -23.28 -6.72 20.67
CA GLU A 122 -23.61 -5.32 20.98
C GLU A 122 -22.34 -4.47 21.17
N ILE A 123 -21.34 -4.99 21.88
CA ILE A 123 -20.10 -4.25 22.18
C ILE A 123 -19.19 -4.04 20.96
N ILE A 124 -19.37 -4.80 19.87
CA ILE A 124 -18.64 -4.55 18.61
C ILE A 124 -19.40 -3.63 17.65
N VAL A 125 -20.73 -3.57 17.74
CA VAL A 125 -21.55 -2.75 16.85
C VAL A 125 -21.19 -1.28 16.97
N LYS A 126 -21.02 -0.75 18.19
CA LYS A 126 -20.72 0.66 18.40
C LYS A 126 -19.35 1.09 17.84
N PRO A 127 -18.23 0.39 18.13
CA PRO A 127 -16.96 0.62 17.43
C PRO A 127 -17.08 0.59 15.90
N LEU A 128 -17.86 -0.35 15.36
CA LEU A 128 -18.07 -0.49 13.92
C LEU A 128 -18.83 0.71 13.33
N MET A 129 -19.91 1.15 13.98
CA MET A 129 -20.66 2.34 13.57
C MET A 129 -19.78 3.58 13.62
N ASN A 130 -19.02 3.78 14.70
CA ASN A 130 -18.09 4.91 14.81
C ASN A 130 -17.05 4.91 13.67
N LEU A 131 -16.53 3.74 13.29
CA LEU A 131 -15.61 3.60 12.17
C LEU A 131 -16.27 3.99 10.84
N ILE A 132 -17.49 3.49 10.59
CA ILE A 132 -18.28 3.83 9.39
C ILE A 132 -18.53 5.34 9.34
N ASP A 133 -19.05 5.92 10.43
CA ASP A 133 -19.37 7.34 10.54
C ASP A 133 -18.13 8.23 10.33
N THR A 134 -16.96 7.79 10.82
CA THR A 134 -15.70 8.51 10.63
C THR A 134 -15.30 8.58 9.16
N PHE A 135 -15.41 7.49 8.42
CA PHE A 135 -15.05 7.46 6.99
C PHE A 135 -16.14 8.02 6.07
N GLU A 136 -17.40 7.99 6.50
CA GLU A 136 -18.52 8.62 5.79
C GLU A 136 -18.33 10.14 5.66
N GLN A 137 -17.71 10.81 6.64
CA GLN A 137 -17.34 12.23 6.56
C GLN A 137 -16.46 12.56 5.34
N PHE A 138 -15.73 11.57 4.82
CA PHE A 138 -14.88 11.68 3.64
C PHE A 138 -15.51 11.06 2.38
N ASN A 139 -16.81 10.78 2.39
CA ASN A 139 -17.53 10.10 1.31
C ASN A 139 -16.97 8.70 0.97
N ILE A 140 -16.39 8.01 1.96
CA ILE A 140 -15.84 6.66 1.80
C ILE A 140 -16.81 5.65 2.43
N ASP A 141 -17.37 4.78 1.59
CA ASP A 141 -18.23 3.67 2.03
C ASP A 141 -17.40 2.55 2.67
N ALA A 142 -17.35 2.53 3.99
CA ALA A 142 -16.61 1.54 4.74
C ALA A 142 -17.16 0.10 4.59
N LEU A 143 -18.39 -0.10 4.15
CA LEU A 143 -18.93 -1.45 3.92
C LEU A 143 -18.56 -1.99 2.54
N HIS A 144 -18.25 -1.11 1.58
CA HIS A 144 -17.78 -1.50 0.26
C HIS A 144 -16.33 -2.01 0.27
N TYR A 145 -15.45 -1.38 1.06
CA TYR A 145 -14.07 -1.84 1.18
C TYR A 145 -13.92 -2.83 2.34
N ILE A 146 -13.01 -3.79 2.14
CA ILE A 146 -12.97 -5.01 2.95
C ILE A 146 -11.98 -4.89 4.12
N SER A 147 -11.18 -3.82 4.20
CA SER A 147 -10.19 -3.62 5.26
C SER A 147 -9.89 -2.15 5.56
N ILE A 148 -9.37 -1.88 6.76
CA ILE A 148 -8.94 -0.54 7.18
C ILE A 148 -7.86 0.05 6.27
N ASP A 149 -6.89 -0.76 5.85
CA ASP A 149 -5.86 -0.35 4.89
C ASP A 149 -6.48 0.14 3.58
N SER A 150 -7.57 -0.52 3.15
CA SER A 150 -8.29 -0.13 1.94
C SER A 150 -9.02 1.19 2.13
N PHE A 151 -9.66 1.44 3.29
CA PHE A 151 -10.29 2.73 3.61
C PHE A 151 -9.27 3.85 3.64
N VAL A 152 -8.16 3.64 4.34
CA VAL A 152 -7.09 4.61 4.48
C VAL A 152 -6.53 4.94 3.11
N ASN A 153 -6.26 3.93 2.26
CA ASN A 153 -5.77 4.17 0.91
C ASN A 153 -6.79 4.90 0.02
N ALA A 154 -8.07 4.56 0.10
CA ALA A 154 -9.14 5.24 -0.65
C ALA A 154 -9.29 6.70 -0.21
N THR A 155 -9.38 6.95 1.09
CA THR A 155 -9.43 8.29 1.71
C THR A 155 -8.20 9.11 1.33
N LYS A 156 -7.03 8.48 1.41
CA LYS A 156 -5.75 9.03 1.00
C LYS A 156 -5.76 9.46 -0.47
N HIS A 157 -6.30 8.66 -1.38
CA HIS A 157 -6.47 9.07 -2.78
C HIS A 157 -7.52 10.16 -2.97
N TYR A 158 -8.64 10.06 -2.27
CA TYR A 158 -9.74 11.02 -2.34
C TYR A 158 -9.28 12.44 -1.97
N SER A 159 -8.48 12.56 -0.91
CA SER A 159 -7.92 13.84 -0.44
C SER A 159 -7.09 14.61 -1.48
N ILE A 160 -6.45 13.91 -2.42
CA ILE A 160 -5.62 14.53 -3.47
C ILE A 160 -6.50 15.25 -4.50
N TYR A 161 -7.68 14.70 -4.74
CA TYR A 161 -8.66 15.24 -5.68
C TYR A 161 -9.61 16.22 -5.01
N PHE A 162 -9.85 16.09 -3.70
CA PHE A 162 -10.76 16.94 -2.93
C PHE A 162 -10.11 17.49 -1.65
N PRO A 163 -8.96 18.17 -1.76
CA PRO A 163 -8.20 18.62 -0.59
C PRO A 163 -8.98 19.59 0.32
N PHE A 164 -9.96 20.33 -0.19
CA PHE A 164 -10.77 21.22 0.66
C PHE A 164 -11.67 20.48 1.64
N GLN A 165 -11.96 19.20 1.40
CA GLN A 165 -12.70 18.36 2.35
C GLN A 165 -11.84 17.87 3.53
N PHE A 166 -10.52 18.02 3.43
CA PHE A 166 -9.53 17.61 4.43
C PHE A 166 -8.79 18.82 5.01
N ASN A 167 -9.38 20.01 4.97
CA ASN A 167 -8.73 21.22 5.46
C ASN A 167 -9.57 21.89 6.55
N LEU A 168 -9.30 21.51 7.80
CA LEU A 168 -9.85 22.14 9.00
C LEU A 168 -8.91 23.29 9.43
N GLU A 169 -9.02 24.43 8.75
CA GLU A 169 -8.50 25.76 9.12
C GLU A 169 -6.97 25.99 9.28
N SER A 170 -6.55 27.16 8.75
CA SER A 170 -5.45 28.06 9.19
C SER A 170 -4.07 28.08 8.53
N ASP A 171 -3.67 27.12 7.70
CA ASP A 171 -2.47 27.31 6.87
C ASP A 171 -2.84 27.87 5.48
N LYS A 172 -2.39 29.11 5.20
CA LYS A 172 -2.52 29.82 3.91
C LYS A 172 -1.76 29.15 2.76
N GLN A 173 -1.59 27.83 2.77
CA GLN A 173 -1.08 27.11 1.61
C GLN A 173 -2.17 27.06 0.54
N ILE A 174 -1.82 27.50 -0.66
CA ILE A 174 -2.66 27.32 -1.85
C ILE A 174 -2.56 25.84 -2.22
N TYR A 175 -3.39 25.02 -1.59
CA TYR A 175 -3.61 23.64 -2.03
C TYR A 175 -4.27 23.65 -3.42
N PHE A 176 -4.19 22.51 -4.12
CA PHE A 176 -4.89 22.35 -5.39
C PHE A 176 -6.39 22.60 -5.19
N LYS A 177 -7.06 23.17 -6.19
CA LYS A 177 -8.52 23.23 -6.16
C LYS A 177 -9.09 21.84 -6.31
N ASP A 178 -10.19 21.57 -5.63
CA ASP A 178 -10.97 20.35 -5.80
C ASP A 178 -11.21 20.04 -7.29
N PHE A 179 -11.21 18.75 -7.60
CA PHE A 179 -11.52 18.24 -8.92
C PHE A 179 -12.97 18.58 -9.29
N ASP A 180 -13.12 19.24 -10.42
CA ASP A 180 -14.38 19.72 -10.95
C ASP A 180 -14.61 19.08 -12.32
N THR A 181 -15.69 18.30 -12.41
CA THR A 181 -16.08 17.61 -13.65
C THR A 181 -16.41 18.57 -14.80
N THR A 182 -16.68 19.85 -14.52
CA THR A 182 -17.01 20.87 -15.53
C THR A 182 -15.77 21.55 -16.13
N VAL A 183 -14.63 21.47 -15.46
CA VAL A 183 -13.38 22.12 -15.88
C VAL A 183 -12.64 21.28 -16.93
N ASP A 184 -12.02 21.95 -17.90
CA ASP A 184 -11.06 21.33 -18.82
C ASP A 184 -9.64 21.35 -18.21
N TYR A 185 -9.12 20.16 -17.94
CA TYR A 185 -7.78 19.95 -17.39
C TYR A 185 -6.72 19.67 -18.47
N TYR A 186 -7.05 19.88 -19.73
CA TYR A 186 -6.09 19.71 -20.81
C TYR A 186 -4.81 20.52 -20.58
N ASN A 187 -3.68 19.81 -20.54
CA ASN A 187 -2.35 20.39 -20.38
C ASN A 187 -1.47 20.01 -21.59
N PRO A 188 -1.48 20.82 -22.68
CA PRO A 188 -0.69 20.53 -23.86
C PRO A 188 0.81 20.59 -23.56
N ASN A 189 1.58 19.62 -24.08
CA ASN A 189 3.03 19.79 -24.16
C ASN A 189 3.33 20.82 -25.27
N PRO A 190 3.86 22.02 -24.96
CA PRO A 190 4.10 23.06 -25.95
C PRO A 190 5.17 22.68 -26.98
N GLN A 191 6.03 21.70 -26.67
CA GLN A 191 7.09 21.22 -27.57
C GLN A 191 6.64 20.05 -28.46
N ALA A 192 5.43 19.52 -28.26
CA ALA A 192 4.95 18.38 -29.02
C ALA A 192 4.69 18.76 -30.48
N LYS A 193 5.29 18.01 -31.40
CA LYS A 193 5.12 18.23 -32.84
C LYS A 193 3.72 17.78 -33.28
N PRO A 194 2.95 18.62 -34.01
CA PRO A 194 1.68 18.22 -34.59
C PRO A 194 1.84 16.96 -35.44
N PHE A 195 0.85 16.08 -35.36
CA PHE A 195 0.84 14.87 -36.18
C PHE A 195 0.55 15.23 -37.63
N VAL A 196 1.34 14.69 -38.56
CA VAL A 196 1.10 14.81 -40.00
C VAL A 196 0.65 13.45 -40.54
N LEU A 197 -0.56 13.38 -41.08
CA LEU A 197 -1.12 12.15 -41.64
C LEU A 197 -0.35 11.71 -42.89
N THR A 198 0.18 10.49 -42.89
CA THR A 198 0.81 9.88 -44.07
C THR A 198 -0.15 8.90 -44.75
N LYS A 199 -0.01 8.73 -46.08
CA LYS A 199 -0.82 7.75 -46.83
C LYS A 199 -0.66 6.33 -46.27
N MET A 200 0.55 5.97 -45.83
CA MET A 200 0.82 4.67 -45.21
C MET A 200 0.04 4.51 -43.89
N TYR A 201 0.02 5.54 -43.04
CA TYR A 201 -0.74 5.51 -41.80
C TYR A 201 -2.25 5.33 -42.06
N GLN A 202 -2.81 6.07 -43.03
CA GLN A 202 -4.21 5.95 -43.43
C GLN A 202 -4.56 4.55 -43.96
N LYS A 203 -3.70 3.98 -44.81
CA LYS A 203 -3.87 2.62 -45.34
C LYS A 203 -3.89 1.58 -44.23
N ASN A 204 -2.96 1.67 -43.28
CA ASN A 204 -2.89 0.73 -42.16
C ASN A 204 -4.12 0.86 -41.25
N ARG A 205 -4.61 2.09 -41.01
CA ARG A 205 -5.80 2.35 -40.18
C ARG A 205 -7.07 1.79 -40.82
N SER A 206 -7.33 2.11 -42.08
CA SER A 206 -8.51 1.63 -42.82
C SER A 206 -8.54 0.10 -42.91
N GLN A 207 -7.39 -0.55 -43.11
CA GLN A 207 -7.28 -2.02 -43.07
C GLN A 207 -7.65 -2.59 -41.69
N ASN A 208 -7.12 -2.01 -40.62
CA ASN A 208 -7.44 -2.46 -39.25
C ASN A 208 -8.93 -2.28 -38.92
N GLN A 209 -9.53 -1.15 -39.30
CA GLN A 209 -10.96 -0.90 -39.12
C GLN A 209 -11.79 -1.91 -39.92
N LYS A 210 -11.47 -2.15 -41.19
CA LYS A 210 -12.15 -3.17 -42.01
C LYS A 210 -12.11 -4.55 -41.38
N GLN A 211 -10.98 -4.97 -40.81
CA GLN A 211 -10.87 -6.24 -40.08
C GLN A 211 -11.74 -6.27 -38.83
N GLN A 212 -11.87 -5.16 -38.10
CA GLN A 212 -12.73 -5.06 -36.92
C GLN A 212 -14.21 -5.18 -37.31
N GLU A 213 -14.64 -4.48 -38.37
CA GLU A 213 -16.00 -4.56 -38.89
C GLU A 213 -16.35 -5.97 -39.37
N TYR A 214 -15.45 -6.60 -40.13
CA TYR A 214 -15.60 -7.98 -40.58
C TYR A 214 -15.77 -8.96 -39.41
N LYS A 215 -14.91 -8.86 -38.37
CA LYS A 215 -14.99 -9.71 -37.18
C LYS A 215 -16.29 -9.52 -36.40
N ALA A 216 -16.90 -8.34 -36.48
CA ALA A 216 -18.15 -8.02 -35.81
C ALA A 216 -19.39 -8.22 -36.68
N GLY A 217 -19.24 -8.73 -37.91
CA GLY A 217 -20.35 -8.97 -38.83
C GLY A 217 -21.03 -7.71 -39.38
N ARG A 218 -20.33 -6.57 -39.42
CA ARG A 218 -20.85 -5.29 -39.92
C ARG A 218 -20.47 -5.05 -41.38
N GLU A 219 -21.30 -4.27 -42.09
CA GLU A 219 -21.07 -3.87 -43.48
C GLU A 219 -19.74 -3.12 -43.63
N THR A 220 -18.94 -3.44 -44.66
CA THR A 220 -17.63 -2.82 -44.86
C THR A 220 -17.53 -1.88 -46.05
N ASP A 221 -18.55 -1.86 -46.90
CA ASP A 221 -18.46 -1.27 -48.25
C ASP A 221 -18.47 0.26 -48.23
N LYS A 222 -19.03 0.85 -47.17
CA LYS A 222 -19.11 2.30 -46.96
C LYS A 222 -18.10 2.83 -45.95
N ASN A 223 -17.18 1.98 -45.48
CA ASN A 223 -16.20 2.37 -44.48
C ASN A 223 -15.29 3.48 -45.01
N VAL A 224 -14.72 4.27 -44.09
CA VAL A 224 -13.61 5.16 -44.41
C VAL A 224 -12.46 4.33 -44.99
N ILE A 225 -12.10 4.63 -46.24
CA ILE A 225 -11.07 3.91 -47.01
C ILE A 225 -9.78 4.72 -47.11
N ALA A 226 -8.78 4.12 -47.77
CA ALA A 226 -7.51 4.78 -48.02
C ALA A 226 -7.66 6.05 -48.90
N ASP A 227 -8.68 6.08 -49.76
CA ASP A 227 -8.94 7.20 -50.68
C ASP A 227 -9.56 8.42 -49.98
N ASP A 228 -10.11 8.26 -48.77
CA ASP A 228 -10.60 9.36 -47.91
C ASP A 228 -9.46 10.13 -47.21
N TYR A 229 -8.25 10.10 -47.77
CA TYR A 229 -7.04 10.67 -47.18
C TYR A 229 -7.19 12.17 -46.89
N ASP A 230 -7.70 12.95 -47.86
CA ASP A 230 -7.81 14.40 -47.71
C ASP A 230 -8.86 14.80 -46.65
N TYR A 231 -9.96 14.03 -46.56
CA TYR A 231 -10.96 14.19 -45.50
C TYR A 231 -10.34 13.92 -44.13
N CYS A 232 -9.69 12.77 -43.95
CA CYS A 232 -9.07 12.40 -42.67
C CYS A 232 -7.95 13.36 -42.27
N LYS A 233 -7.14 13.81 -43.24
CA LYS A 233 -6.08 14.79 -43.02
C LYS A 233 -6.64 16.11 -42.49
N LYS A 234 -7.64 16.68 -43.18
CA LYS A 234 -8.30 17.91 -42.76
C LYS A 234 -8.92 17.76 -41.38
N GLN A 235 -9.55 16.61 -41.12
CA GLN A 235 -10.14 16.32 -39.81
C GLN A 235 -9.07 16.34 -38.71
N PHE A 236 -7.96 15.63 -38.85
CA PHE A 236 -6.92 15.57 -37.82
C PHE A 236 -6.11 16.88 -37.67
N GLU A 237 -6.00 17.70 -38.72
CA GLU A 237 -5.31 18.99 -38.65
C GLU A 237 -6.14 20.08 -37.95
N THR A 238 -7.47 20.03 -38.08
CA THR A 238 -8.38 21.09 -37.59
C THR A 238 -9.08 20.74 -36.28
N SER A 239 -9.16 19.45 -35.94
CA SER A 239 -9.86 18.97 -34.74
C SER A 239 -8.93 18.61 -33.59
N VAL A 240 -9.55 18.38 -32.45
CA VAL A 240 -8.93 17.78 -31.27
C VAL A 240 -9.63 16.45 -30.96
N CYS A 241 -9.03 15.64 -30.09
CA CYS A 241 -9.69 14.44 -29.59
C CYS A 241 -11.05 14.79 -28.98
N SER A 242 -12.11 14.13 -29.44
CA SER A 242 -13.48 14.40 -29.00
C SER A 242 -13.68 14.15 -27.50
N PHE A 243 -12.91 13.24 -26.91
CA PHE A 243 -12.97 12.88 -25.50
C PHE A 243 -12.06 13.69 -24.60
N CYS A 244 -10.74 13.69 -24.86
CA CYS A 244 -9.76 14.35 -23.99
C CYS A 244 -9.42 15.78 -24.42
N LYS A 245 -10.01 16.30 -25.52
CA LYS A 245 -9.74 17.64 -26.06
C LYS A 245 -8.29 17.91 -26.47
N ALA A 246 -7.43 16.88 -26.45
CA ALA A 246 -6.04 17.01 -26.81
C ALA A 246 -5.83 17.11 -28.32
N LYS A 247 -4.91 17.99 -28.73
CA LYS A 247 -4.40 18.03 -30.10
C LYS A 247 -3.71 16.72 -30.48
N PHE A 248 -3.74 16.41 -31.77
CA PHE A 248 -3.07 15.24 -32.31
C PHE A 248 -1.59 15.53 -32.56
N THR A 249 -0.74 14.73 -31.95
CA THR A 249 0.73 14.84 -32.01
C THR A 249 1.31 13.46 -32.26
N TYR A 250 2.62 13.36 -32.52
CA TYR A 250 3.28 12.06 -32.64
C TYR A 250 3.20 11.22 -31.34
N ASP A 251 3.09 11.88 -30.19
CA ASP A 251 2.89 11.23 -28.88
C ASP A 251 1.41 10.94 -28.56
N ASN A 252 0.49 11.62 -29.26
CA ASN A 252 -0.96 11.48 -29.10
C ASN A 252 -1.63 11.28 -30.46
N LEU A 253 -1.40 10.09 -31.03
CA LEU A 253 -1.81 9.77 -32.39
C LEU A 253 -3.35 9.75 -32.55
N PRO A 254 -3.87 10.24 -33.69
CA PRO A 254 -5.30 10.22 -33.97
C PRO A 254 -5.81 8.84 -34.41
N SER A 255 -7.11 8.66 -34.26
CA SER A 255 -7.93 7.59 -34.83
C SER A 255 -9.32 8.14 -35.10
N LEU A 256 -10.08 7.47 -35.95
CA LEU A 256 -11.52 7.65 -36.03
C LEU A 256 -12.20 6.60 -35.15
N ASP A 257 -13.16 7.02 -34.36
CA ASP A 257 -13.97 6.15 -33.51
C ASP A 257 -15.45 6.38 -33.76
N ARG A 258 -16.26 5.35 -33.55
CA ARG A 258 -17.68 5.36 -33.89
C ARG A 258 -18.49 6.08 -32.81
N GLN A 259 -19.48 6.86 -33.24
CA GLN A 259 -20.48 7.42 -32.34
C GLN A 259 -21.48 6.34 -31.93
N TYR A 260 -21.93 5.55 -32.90
CA TYR A 260 -22.85 4.44 -32.70
C TYR A 260 -22.17 3.11 -33.05
N ASN A 261 -22.06 2.23 -32.05
CA ASN A 261 -21.37 0.93 -32.17
C ASN A 261 -22.09 -0.07 -33.10
N GLU A 262 -23.37 0.15 -33.38
CA GLU A 262 -24.17 -0.66 -34.32
C GLU A 262 -23.86 -0.31 -35.78
N LEU A 263 -23.40 0.91 -36.03
CA LEU A 263 -23.11 1.41 -37.37
C LEU A 263 -21.64 1.18 -37.74
N PRO A 264 -21.32 1.03 -39.04
CA PRO A 264 -19.95 0.88 -39.52
C PRO A 264 -19.13 2.18 -39.38
N HIS A 265 -17.83 2.09 -39.65
CA HIS A 265 -16.91 3.22 -39.62
C HIS A 265 -17.10 4.10 -40.87
N ILE A 266 -18.22 4.82 -40.95
CA ILE A 266 -18.55 5.75 -42.04
C ILE A 266 -18.30 7.21 -41.61
N ASN A 267 -18.09 8.11 -42.57
CA ASN A 267 -17.71 9.51 -42.30
C ASN A 267 -18.64 10.22 -41.29
N ASP A 268 -19.96 10.03 -41.42
CA ASP A 268 -20.98 10.66 -40.56
C ASP A 268 -21.13 10.01 -39.17
N ASN A 269 -20.61 8.79 -38.99
CA ASN A 269 -20.64 8.05 -37.72
C ASN A 269 -19.29 8.12 -36.99
N CYS A 270 -18.28 8.81 -37.51
CA CYS A 270 -16.94 8.80 -36.94
C CYS A 270 -16.56 10.15 -36.32
N LEU A 271 -15.93 10.10 -35.15
CA LEU A 271 -15.33 11.24 -34.48
C LEU A 271 -13.81 11.11 -34.41
N PRO A 272 -13.07 12.23 -34.54
CA PRO A 272 -11.64 12.22 -34.31
C PRO A 272 -11.38 12.05 -32.81
N VAL A 273 -10.61 11.01 -32.47
CA VAL A 273 -10.22 10.69 -31.10
C VAL A 273 -8.77 10.27 -31.08
N CYS A 274 -8.06 10.38 -29.95
CA CYS A 274 -6.74 9.79 -29.87
C CYS A 274 -6.84 8.28 -29.59
N ILE A 275 -5.84 7.52 -30.02
CA ILE A 275 -5.81 6.06 -29.85
C ILE A 275 -6.04 5.66 -28.39
N SER A 276 -5.42 6.38 -27.45
CA SER A 276 -5.54 6.06 -26.02
C SER A 276 -6.97 6.21 -25.52
N CYS A 277 -7.70 7.23 -25.97
CA CYS A 277 -9.11 7.41 -25.62
C CYS A 277 -10.01 6.37 -26.30
N ASN A 278 -9.73 6.02 -27.56
CA ASN A 278 -10.45 4.95 -28.25
C ASN A 278 -10.31 3.61 -27.50
N ILE A 279 -9.08 3.24 -27.13
CA ILE A 279 -8.81 2.02 -26.35
C ILE A 279 -9.48 2.08 -24.98
N ALA A 280 -9.45 3.24 -24.31
CA ALA A 280 -10.08 3.42 -23.00
C ALA A 280 -11.61 3.32 -23.07
N LEU A 281 -12.22 3.82 -24.16
CA LEU A 281 -13.65 3.70 -24.41
C LEU A 281 -14.02 2.25 -24.71
N ALA A 282 -13.42 1.64 -25.73
CA ALA A 282 -13.80 0.32 -26.22
C ALA A 282 -15.33 0.19 -26.34
N ASN A 283 -15.96 -0.66 -25.51
CA ASN A 283 -17.43 -0.81 -25.42
C ASN A 283 -18.00 -0.33 -24.07
N ARG A 284 -17.28 0.53 -23.34
CA ARG A 284 -17.67 1.04 -22.01
C ARG A 284 -18.54 2.27 -22.14
N ASP A 285 -19.19 2.63 -21.03
CA ASP A 285 -20.02 3.84 -20.94
C ASP A 285 -19.18 5.12 -21.15
N ILE A 286 -19.68 5.99 -22.03
CA ILE A 286 -19.02 7.22 -22.46
C ILE A 286 -18.83 8.23 -21.31
N LYS A 287 -19.78 8.31 -20.37
CA LYS A 287 -19.71 9.24 -19.23
C LYS A 287 -18.66 8.76 -18.24
N MET A 288 -18.63 7.45 -17.95
CA MET A 288 -17.61 6.84 -17.09
C MET A 288 -16.20 7.02 -17.65
N VAL A 289 -16.02 6.81 -18.95
CA VAL A 289 -14.71 6.97 -19.60
C VAL A 289 -14.30 8.44 -19.66
N SER A 290 -15.23 9.35 -19.95
CA SER A 290 -14.99 10.79 -19.92
C SER A 290 -14.53 11.25 -18.53
N LEU A 291 -15.17 10.78 -17.46
CA LEU A 291 -14.77 11.08 -16.08
C LEU A 291 -13.34 10.59 -15.79
N HIS A 292 -13.03 9.33 -16.11
CA HIS A 292 -11.67 8.79 -15.92
C HIS A 292 -10.60 9.57 -16.68
N ILE A 293 -10.89 10.00 -17.92
CA ILE A 293 -9.99 10.82 -18.73
C ILE A 293 -9.74 12.17 -18.04
N LYS A 294 -10.79 12.83 -17.54
CA LYS A 294 -10.66 14.11 -16.82
C LYS A 294 -9.86 13.97 -15.53
N ILE A 295 -10.12 12.94 -14.73
CA ILE A 295 -9.34 12.63 -13.52
C ILE A 295 -7.86 12.43 -13.87
N ARG A 296 -7.56 11.69 -14.95
CA ARG A 296 -6.19 11.50 -15.43
C ARG A 296 -5.54 12.83 -15.85
N GLN A 297 -6.28 13.71 -16.53
CA GLN A 297 -5.77 15.02 -16.93
C GLN A 297 -5.49 15.94 -15.74
N TYR A 298 -6.39 15.95 -14.75
CA TYR A 298 -6.17 16.62 -13.48
C TYR A 298 -4.88 16.12 -12.80
N ALA A 299 -4.69 14.79 -12.75
CA ALA A 299 -3.47 14.19 -12.20
C ALA A 299 -2.20 14.63 -12.95
N ILE A 300 -2.22 14.64 -14.29
CA ILE A 300 -1.08 15.07 -15.11
C ILE A 300 -0.78 16.56 -14.91
N LYS A 301 -1.81 17.41 -14.85
CA LYS A 301 -1.69 18.86 -14.69
C LYS A 301 -1.07 19.24 -13.35
N ASN A 302 -1.44 18.52 -12.29
CA ASN A 302 -1.00 18.78 -10.92
C ASN A 302 0.16 17.86 -10.47
N ASN A 303 0.81 17.14 -11.39
CA ASN A 303 1.92 16.23 -11.10
C ASN A 303 1.62 15.17 -10.03
N LEU A 304 0.36 14.73 -9.92
CA LEU A 304 -0.06 13.76 -8.92
C LEU A 304 0.56 12.38 -9.18
N PRO A 305 0.62 11.49 -8.16
CA PRO A 305 1.06 10.12 -8.37
C PRO A 305 0.20 9.42 -9.43
N MET A 306 0.86 8.67 -10.32
CA MET A 306 0.21 7.93 -11.39
C MET A 306 0.80 6.53 -11.50
N THR A 307 0.09 5.63 -12.18
CA THR A 307 0.64 4.32 -12.55
C THR A 307 1.94 4.50 -13.32
N ILE A 308 2.99 3.79 -12.89
CA ILE A 308 4.28 3.77 -13.56
C ILE A 308 4.12 3.07 -14.91
N SER A 309 4.32 3.81 -16.00
CA SER A 309 4.23 3.28 -17.36
C SER A 309 5.58 2.86 -17.94
N ASP A 310 6.69 3.35 -17.38
CA ASP A 310 8.04 2.98 -17.81
C ASP A 310 8.48 1.71 -17.08
N GLU A 311 8.64 0.62 -17.82
CA GLU A 311 9.05 -0.68 -17.29
C GLU A 311 10.41 -0.63 -16.57
N ARG A 312 11.33 0.25 -17.00
CA ARG A 312 12.66 0.39 -16.38
C ARG A 312 12.55 1.02 -14.99
N ILE A 313 11.71 2.04 -14.85
CA ILE A 313 11.38 2.65 -13.56
C ILE A 313 10.69 1.62 -12.67
N TYR A 314 9.72 0.88 -13.20
CA TYR A 314 9.03 -0.18 -12.47
C TYR A 314 9.99 -1.24 -11.96
N ASN A 315 10.90 -1.74 -12.81
CA ASN A 315 11.89 -2.75 -12.43
C ASN A 315 12.86 -2.22 -11.36
N LEU A 316 13.31 -0.97 -11.49
CA LEU A 316 14.15 -0.32 -10.49
C LEU A 316 13.45 -0.22 -9.12
N LEU A 317 12.18 0.16 -9.10
CA LEU A 317 11.36 0.22 -7.89
C LEU A 317 11.11 -1.18 -7.31
N ARG A 318 10.87 -2.17 -8.17
CA ARG A 318 10.57 -3.54 -7.75
C ARG A 318 11.71 -4.18 -6.97
N GLU A 319 12.96 -3.81 -7.26
CA GLU A 319 14.13 -4.25 -6.48
C GLU A 319 14.09 -3.78 -5.01
N CYS A 320 13.41 -2.66 -4.73
CA CYS A 320 13.23 -2.12 -3.39
C CYS A 320 12.06 -2.75 -2.63
N VAL A 321 11.12 -3.39 -3.34
CA VAL A 321 9.95 -4.00 -2.70
C VAL A 321 10.38 -5.31 -2.05
N THR A 322 10.78 -5.22 -0.80
CA THR A 322 10.98 -6.37 0.07
C THR A 322 9.68 -6.61 0.82
N GLY A 323 9.06 -7.78 0.64
CA GLY A 323 7.88 -8.15 1.43
C GLY A 323 8.18 -7.98 2.93
N GLY A 324 7.23 -7.41 3.68
CA GLY A 324 7.37 -7.11 5.10
C GLY A 324 7.69 -8.38 5.88
N LEU A 325 8.97 -8.59 6.18
CA LEU A 325 9.39 -9.56 7.18
C LEU A 325 9.43 -8.81 8.49
N ALA A 326 8.36 -8.92 9.28
CA ALA A 326 8.39 -8.52 10.68
C ALA A 326 9.39 -9.45 11.39
N ALA A 327 10.60 -8.95 11.63
CA ALA A 327 11.54 -9.63 12.50
C ALA A 327 11.16 -9.28 13.94
N VAL A 328 10.39 -10.15 14.59
CA VAL A 328 10.27 -10.13 16.05
C VAL A 328 11.56 -10.73 16.58
N PHE A 329 12.48 -9.86 17.01
CA PHE A 329 13.63 -10.33 17.77
C PHE A 329 13.14 -10.71 19.17
N HIS A 330 13.09 -12.00 19.47
CA HIS A 330 12.96 -12.49 20.83
C HIS A 330 14.29 -12.27 21.57
N ARG A 331 14.61 -11.01 21.91
CA ARG A 331 15.66 -10.70 22.88
C ARG A 331 14.98 -10.35 24.20
N ASP A 332 15.31 -11.11 25.24
CA ASP A 332 14.96 -10.76 26.60
C ASP A 332 15.91 -9.66 27.08
N ASN A 333 15.37 -8.47 27.30
CA ASN A 333 16.08 -7.36 27.91
C ASN A 333 15.43 -7.12 29.28
N SER A 334 16.09 -7.59 30.32
CA SER A 334 15.65 -7.42 31.70
C SER A 334 16.37 -6.24 32.34
N ALA A 335 15.59 -5.32 32.92
CA ALA A 335 16.13 -4.19 33.65
C ALA A 335 17.09 -4.66 34.76
N ASP A 336 18.22 -3.97 34.89
CA ASP A 336 19.31 -4.21 35.85
C ASP A 336 19.99 -5.60 35.75
N LYS A 337 19.68 -6.38 34.70
CA LYS A 337 20.22 -7.73 34.49
C LYS A 337 20.91 -7.89 33.15
N THR A 338 20.34 -7.34 32.09
CA THR A 338 20.90 -7.45 30.74
C THR A 338 21.98 -6.39 30.57
N HIS A 339 23.22 -6.83 30.32
CA HIS A 339 24.32 -5.92 29.99
C HIS A 339 24.14 -5.30 28.61
N ILE A 340 24.61 -4.07 28.43
CA ILE A 340 24.57 -3.38 27.14
C ILE A 340 25.64 -3.99 26.23
N ASN A 341 25.21 -4.43 25.05
CA ASN A 341 26.11 -5.02 24.07
C ASN A 341 26.75 -3.95 23.18
N GLU A 342 28.08 -3.94 23.14
CA GLU A 342 28.87 -3.09 22.25
C GLU A 342 29.43 -3.89 21.07
N LEU A 343 29.45 -3.24 19.91
CA LEU A 343 29.99 -3.78 18.68
C LEU A 343 31.28 -3.03 18.32
N ASN A 344 32.35 -3.77 18.09
CA ASN A 344 33.62 -3.23 17.62
C ASN A 344 34.11 -4.00 16.39
N TYR A 345 34.40 -3.29 15.31
CA TYR A 345 35.02 -3.82 14.10
C TYR A 345 36.54 -3.87 14.27
N ASP A 346 37.09 -5.07 14.14
CA ASP A 346 38.52 -5.32 14.07
C ASP A 346 38.96 -5.45 12.61
N GLU A 347 39.80 -4.52 12.16
CA GLU A 347 40.30 -4.47 10.80
C GLU A 347 41.26 -5.63 10.48
N GLN A 348 42.01 -6.14 11.46
CA GLN A 348 42.97 -7.22 11.24
C GLN A 348 42.28 -8.55 10.93
N SER A 349 41.28 -8.91 11.74
CA SER A 349 40.48 -10.12 11.50
C SER A 349 39.33 -9.90 10.51
N ASN A 350 39.03 -8.64 10.16
CA ASN A 350 37.90 -8.24 9.32
C ASN A 350 36.56 -8.79 9.87
N LYS A 351 36.37 -8.65 11.20
CA LYS A 351 35.19 -9.14 11.93
C LYS A 351 34.61 -8.06 12.82
N VAL A 352 33.30 -8.14 13.05
CA VAL A 352 32.63 -7.39 14.11
C VAL A 352 32.60 -8.27 15.35
N ILE A 353 33.21 -7.78 16.43
CA ILE A 353 33.24 -8.38 17.74
C ILE A 353 32.08 -7.78 18.55
N SER A 354 31.28 -8.64 19.18
CA SER A 354 30.17 -8.25 20.04
C SER A 354 30.52 -8.65 21.46
N GLN A 355 30.55 -7.68 22.36
CA GLN A 355 30.96 -7.85 23.76
C GLN A 355 30.02 -7.06 24.66
N ASP A 356 29.72 -7.62 25.83
CA ASP A 356 28.93 -6.93 26.83
C ASP A 356 29.82 -5.96 27.60
N ASN A 357 29.34 -4.73 27.79
CA ASN A 357 30.03 -3.75 28.63
C ASN A 357 29.56 -3.85 30.10
N GLU A 358 30.16 -3.06 30.99
CA GLU A 358 29.83 -3.07 32.41
C GLU A 358 28.45 -2.45 32.73
N ASN A 359 27.86 -1.73 31.78
CA ASN A 359 26.59 -1.06 31.97
C ASN A 359 25.43 -2.05 31.82
N VAL A 360 24.41 -1.90 32.66
CA VAL A 360 23.17 -2.69 32.58
C VAL A 360 22.04 -1.84 32.00
N ALA A 361 21.18 -2.48 31.21
CA ALA A 361 19.98 -1.85 30.70
C ALA A 361 19.04 -1.56 31.88
N THR A 362 18.65 -0.30 32.08
CA THR A 362 17.66 0.09 33.11
C THR A 362 16.27 0.32 32.50
N HIS A 363 16.24 0.77 31.25
CA HIS A 363 15.03 1.09 30.51
C HIS A 363 15.18 0.61 29.05
N VAL A 364 14.08 0.17 28.44
CA VAL A 364 14.01 -0.16 27.01
C VAL A 364 12.96 0.72 26.38
N PHE A 365 13.36 1.51 25.39
CA PHE A 365 12.44 2.31 24.59
C PHE A 365 12.42 1.75 23.16
N ALA A 366 11.25 1.39 22.67
CA ALA A 366 11.05 0.96 21.30
C ALA A 366 10.53 2.15 20.48
N LEU A 367 11.36 2.66 19.57
CA LEU A 367 10.91 3.59 18.54
C LEU A 367 10.32 2.77 17.39
N ASP A 368 8.99 2.77 17.27
CA ASP A 368 8.33 2.16 16.12
C ASP A 368 8.49 3.08 14.89
N GLY A 369 9.56 2.86 14.15
CA GLY A 369 9.84 3.51 12.86
C GLY A 369 9.22 2.77 11.68
N ASN A 370 8.00 2.25 11.79
CA ASN A 370 7.34 1.59 10.66
C ASN A 370 7.05 2.58 9.52
N SER A 371 7.63 2.36 8.35
CA SER A 371 7.33 3.11 7.11
C SER A 371 5.89 2.91 6.59
N PHE A 372 5.05 2.18 7.33
CA PHE A 372 3.62 2.03 7.07
C PHE A 372 2.81 3.26 7.52
N TYR A 373 3.40 4.15 8.32
CA TYR A 373 2.72 5.38 8.73
C TYR A 373 2.64 6.37 7.57
N SER A 374 1.44 6.88 7.31
CA SER A 374 1.13 7.92 6.32
C SER A 374 1.98 9.20 6.45
N SER A 375 2.69 9.37 7.57
CA SER A 375 3.45 10.56 7.95
C SER A 375 4.81 10.70 7.24
N SER A 376 5.48 9.60 6.85
CA SER A 376 6.88 9.69 6.41
C SER A 376 7.08 10.36 5.04
N TYR A 377 6.07 10.35 4.17
CA TYR A 377 6.07 11.11 2.90
C TYR A 377 4.84 12.02 2.81
N SER A 378 4.50 12.61 3.95
CA SER A 378 3.33 13.49 4.11
C SER A 378 3.48 14.83 3.39
N SER A 379 4.70 15.20 3.02
CA SER A 379 5.07 16.56 2.61
C SER A 379 4.83 17.61 3.69
N VAL A 380 4.46 17.24 4.93
CA VAL A 380 4.36 18.16 6.07
C VAL A 380 5.77 18.66 6.41
N LYS A 381 5.88 19.95 6.70
CA LYS A 381 7.16 20.57 7.06
C LYS A 381 7.58 20.13 8.47
N ASN A 382 8.83 19.72 8.63
CA ASN A 382 9.43 19.33 9.91
C ASN A 382 10.90 19.72 9.92
N GLU A 383 11.30 20.59 10.85
CA GLU A 383 12.65 21.15 10.96
C GLU A 383 13.75 20.08 11.12
N ASN A 384 13.40 18.89 11.63
CA ASN A 384 14.32 17.77 11.76
C ASN A 384 14.66 17.09 10.42
N ILE A 385 13.97 17.44 9.33
CA ILE A 385 14.30 16.99 7.98
C ILE A 385 15.34 17.96 7.42
N PRO A 386 16.60 17.54 7.17
CA PRO A 386 17.66 18.47 6.78
C PRO A 386 17.66 18.80 5.27
N TYR A 387 16.89 18.07 4.46
CA TYR A 387 16.85 18.23 3.00
C TYR A 387 15.48 18.73 2.52
N SER A 388 15.40 19.13 1.24
CA SER A 388 14.13 19.34 0.53
C SER A 388 13.17 20.36 1.20
N ASP A 389 13.68 21.51 1.65
CA ASP A 389 12.90 22.53 2.41
C ASP A 389 12.18 21.94 3.64
N HIS A 390 12.89 21.10 4.39
CA HIS A 390 12.37 20.46 5.60
C HIS A 390 11.11 19.62 5.34
N ARG A 391 10.99 19.01 4.15
CA ARG A 391 9.84 18.20 3.75
C ARG A 391 10.28 16.88 3.12
N MET A 392 9.63 15.80 3.54
CA MET A 392 9.67 14.52 2.83
C MET A 392 8.51 14.49 1.83
N TYR A 393 8.80 14.90 0.59
CA TYR A 393 7.76 15.05 -0.44
C TYR A 393 7.23 13.71 -0.93
N MET A 394 5.91 13.67 -1.18
CA MET A 394 5.28 12.57 -1.90
C MET A 394 5.77 12.54 -3.35
N THR A 395 6.06 11.35 -3.85
CA THR A 395 6.42 11.10 -5.24
C THR A 395 5.25 11.37 -6.18
N GLY A 396 5.40 12.33 -7.10
CA GLY A 396 4.46 12.60 -8.17
C GLY A 396 4.65 11.69 -9.38
N ARG A 397 4.22 12.17 -10.57
CA ARG A 397 4.46 11.45 -11.83
C ARG A 397 5.97 11.24 -12.08
N SER A 398 6.33 10.14 -12.76
CA SER A 398 7.71 9.92 -13.20
C SER A 398 8.11 10.92 -14.29
N ARG A 399 9.26 11.57 -14.14
CA ARG A 399 9.83 12.51 -15.12
C ARG A 399 10.67 11.79 -16.16
N PHE A 400 11.68 11.05 -15.71
CA PHE A 400 12.56 10.30 -16.61
C PHE A 400 13.31 9.17 -15.89
N TYR A 401 13.85 8.26 -16.71
CA TYR A 401 14.84 7.27 -16.34
C TYR A 401 16.14 7.55 -17.10
N SER A 402 17.29 7.39 -16.46
CA SER A 402 18.60 7.56 -17.10
C SER A 402 19.64 6.60 -16.56
N GLU A 403 20.53 6.15 -17.43
CA GLU A 403 21.75 5.41 -17.12
C GLU A 403 23.01 6.26 -17.40
N ASN A 404 22.82 7.52 -17.79
CA ASN A 404 23.92 8.44 -18.06
C ASN A 404 24.53 8.93 -16.74
N LEU A 405 25.79 8.59 -16.52
CA LEU A 405 26.56 8.92 -15.31
C LEU A 405 26.50 10.41 -14.94
N PHE A 406 26.62 11.31 -15.93
CA PHE A 406 26.61 12.76 -15.71
C PHE A 406 25.25 13.22 -15.19
N ILE A 407 24.16 12.70 -15.78
CA ILE A 407 22.80 13.03 -15.35
C ILE A 407 22.56 12.51 -13.93
N ILE A 408 22.94 11.27 -13.64
CA ILE A 408 22.74 10.66 -12.32
C ILE A 408 23.47 11.47 -11.25
N LYS A 409 24.76 11.72 -11.45
CA LYS A 409 25.59 12.47 -10.51
C LYS A 409 25.02 13.87 -10.27
N ASN A 410 24.69 14.61 -11.34
CA ASN A 410 24.13 15.94 -11.22
C ASN A 410 22.81 15.96 -10.43
N CYS A 411 21.91 14.98 -10.62
CA CYS A 411 20.67 14.92 -9.85
C CYS A 411 20.91 14.65 -8.35
N ILE A 412 21.86 13.76 -8.02
CA ILE A 412 22.21 13.43 -6.64
C ILE A 412 22.85 14.63 -5.94
N ASP A 413 23.82 15.28 -6.61
CA ASP A 413 24.59 16.41 -6.05
C ASP A 413 23.74 17.67 -5.85
N GLN A 414 22.74 17.91 -6.71
CA GLN A 414 21.90 19.10 -6.60
C GLN A 414 20.92 19.06 -5.42
N GLN A 415 20.58 17.87 -4.91
CA GLN A 415 19.62 17.67 -3.82
C GLN A 415 18.24 18.35 -4.00
N LYS A 416 17.81 18.51 -5.26
CA LYS A 416 16.55 19.20 -5.62
C LYS A 416 15.44 18.27 -6.07
N ASP A 417 15.79 17.07 -6.52
CA ASP A 417 14.86 16.16 -7.16
C ASP A 417 14.44 15.03 -6.19
N ILE A 418 13.20 14.59 -6.32
CA ILE A 418 12.78 13.30 -5.77
C ILE A 418 13.30 12.22 -6.71
N LEU A 419 14.20 11.40 -6.20
CA LEU A 419 14.88 10.39 -7.00
C LEU A 419 14.96 9.03 -6.31
N ILE A 420 15.15 8.02 -7.14
CA ILE A 420 15.57 6.69 -6.74
C ILE A 420 16.77 6.34 -7.59
N ALA A 421 17.90 6.05 -6.95
CA ALA A 421 19.16 5.80 -7.61
C ALA A 421 19.69 4.41 -7.28
N LYS A 422 20.21 3.74 -8.31
CA LYS A 422 20.97 2.51 -8.18
C LYS A 422 22.45 2.85 -8.27
N VAL A 423 23.15 2.73 -7.15
CA VAL A 423 24.55 3.13 -7.01
C VAL A 423 25.36 2.03 -6.37
N LYS A 424 26.67 2.12 -6.54
CA LYS A 424 27.67 1.30 -5.86
C LYS A 424 28.60 2.24 -5.09
N GLY A 425 28.95 1.89 -3.87
CA GLY A 425 29.78 2.70 -2.99
C GLY A 425 30.12 1.93 -1.73
N GLY A 426 30.60 2.65 -0.73
CA GLY A 426 30.87 2.12 0.60
C GLY A 426 31.37 3.21 1.54
N PHE A 427 31.44 2.87 2.82
CA PHE A 427 32.12 3.70 3.81
C PHE A 427 33.61 3.31 3.86
N LEU A 428 34.45 4.24 4.27
CA LEU A 428 35.84 3.91 4.61
C LEU A 428 35.84 3.01 5.85
N LYS A 429 36.73 2.01 5.89
CA LYS A 429 36.85 1.09 7.03
C LYS A 429 37.13 1.81 8.35
N SER A 430 37.81 2.96 8.31
CA SER A 430 38.05 3.82 9.47
C SER A 430 36.76 4.28 10.15
N GLU A 431 35.67 4.41 9.40
CA GLU A 431 34.38 4.88 9.91
C GLU A 431 33.51 3.75 10.48
N TYR A 432 33.88 2.48 10.27
CA TYR A 432 33.01 1.34 10.60
C TYR A 432 32.59 1.35 12.08
N ASN A 433 33.53 1.61 13.00
CA ASN A 433 33.24 1.68 14.43
C ASN A 433 32.27 2.81 14.80
N ASN A 434 32.35 3.96 14.12
CA ASN A 434 31.42 5.07 14.33
C ASN A 434 29.99 4.71 13.88
N LEU A 435 29.88 3.87 12.84
CA LEU A 435 28.61 3.51 12.21
C LEU A 435 27.97 2.26 12.83
N LEU A 436 28.71 1.43 13.59
CA LEU A 436 28.16 0.18 14.14
C LEU A 436 26.94 0.39 15.05
N ALA A 437 26.94 1.49 15.82
CA ALA A 437 25.82 1.88 16.68
C ALA A 437 24.58 2.30 15.87
N GLN A 438 24.74 2.77 14.63
CA GLN A 438 23.65 3.27 13.78
C GLN A 438 23.38 2.27 12.64
N PRO A 439 22.24 1.56 12.64
CA PRO A 439 21.92 0.66 11.54
C PRO A 439 21.57 1.44 10.26
N LEU A 440 22.58 1.67 9.41
CA LEU A 440 22.40 2.54 8.27
C LEU A 440 21.91 1.83 7.02
N ILE A 441 22.31 0.60 6.70
CA ILE A 441 21.90 -0.05 5.44
C ILE A 441 21.03 -1.29 5.69
N PHE A 442 19.72 -1.20 5.48
CA PHE A 442 18.81 -2.36 5.60
C PHE A 442 18.50 -2.97 4.24
N ARG A 443 18.81 -4.26 4.03
CA ARG A 443 18.51 -4.96 2.77
C ARG A 443 18.09 -6.40 2.97
N ASN A 444 17.19 -6.87 2.12
CA ASN A 444 16.84 -8.28 2.04
C ASN A 444 17.82 -9.02 1.11
N ILE A 445 18.88 -9.55 1.72
CA ILE A 445 19.94 -10.28 1.02
C ILE A 445 19.73 -11.78 1.11
N GLU A 446 20.25 -12.49 0.11
CA GLU A 446 20.25 -13.94 0.09
C GLU A 446 21.50 -14.45 0.83
N ILE A 447 21.29 -15.19 1.93
CA ILE A 447 22.35 -15.73 2.76
C ILE A 447 22.36 -17.26 2.62
N LYS A 448 23.56 -17.82 2.44
CA LYS A 448 23.78 -19.26 2.53
C LYS A 448 24.02 -19.62 3.99
N ASN A 449 23.25 -20.55 4.55
CA ASN A 449 23.41 -21.04 5.93
C ASN A 449 24.64 -21.96 6.10
N LYS A 450 25.82 -21.47 5.71
CA LYS A 450 27.10 -22.13 5.95
C LYS A 450 27.70 -21.62 7.25
N ASP A 451 28.43 -22.48 7.94
CA ASP A 451 29.16 -22.15 9.17
C ASP A 451 29.96 -20.84 9.07
N GLN A 452 30.79 -20.71 8.02
CA GLN A 452 31.58 -19.50 7.74
C GLN A 452 30.78 -18.20 7.56
N VAL A 453 29.46 -18.30 7.33
CA VAL A 453 28.58 -17.16 7.02
C VAL A 453 27.71 -16.79 8.22
N ILE A 454 27.18 -17.79 8.95
CA ILE A 454 26.28 -17.55 10.10
C ILE A 454 26.96 -17.74 11.45
N SER A 455 28.24 -18.10 11.47
CA SER A 455 29.05 -18.53 12.63
C SER A 455 28.72 -19.93 13.16
N GLU A 456 29.70 -20.53 13.83
CA GLU A 456 29.66 -21.87 14.40
C GLU A 456 28.50 -22.05 15.37
N TYR A 457 28.24 -21.03 16.21
CA TYR A 457 27.14 -21.08 17.16
C TYR A 457 25.78 -21.22 16.47
N MET A 458 25.45 -20.34 15.52
CA MET A 458 24.16 -20.41 14.82
C MET A 458 24.06 -21.69 13.98
N TYR A 459 25.16 -22.11 13.36
CA TYR A 459 25.20 -23.32 12.55
C TYR A 459 24.97 -24.58 13.39
N SER A 460 25.59 -24.68 14.57
CA SER A 460 25.41 -25.78 15.51
C SER A 460 24.00 -25.81 16.12
N GLN A 461 23.40 -24.65 16.45
CA GLN A 461 22.00 -24.58 16.87
C GLN A 461 21.06 -25.06 15.76
N ALA A 462 21.27 -24.62 14.53
CA ALA A 462 20.49 -25.09 13.38
C ALA A 462 20.62 -26.61 13.19
N GLN A 463 21.81 -27.18 13.41
CA GLN A 463 22.03 -28.62 13.38
C GLN A 463 21.28 -29.35 14.50
N LYS A 464 21.41 -28.86 15.73
CA LYS A 464 20.75 -29.44 16.92
C LYS A 464 19.23 -29.49 16.78
N HIS A 465 18.64 -28.45 16.20
CA HIS A 465 17.20 -28.34 16.00
C HIS A 465 16.70 -28.84 14.64
N SER A 466 17.55 -29.52 13.86
CA SER A 466 17.20 -30.07 12.54
C SER A 466 16.64 -29.01 11.56
N LEU A 467 17.10 -27.76 11.67
CA LEU A 467 16.70 -26.68 10.78
C LEU A 467 17.32 -26.85 9.38
N PRO A 468 16.67 -26.39 8.29
CA PRO A 468 17.22 -26.45 6.94
C PRO A 468 18.53 -25.66 6.80
N ARG A 469 19.64 -26.34 6.49
CA ARG A 469 20.99 -25.73 6.35
C ARG A 469 21.49 -25.62 4.90
N THR A 470 20.89 -26.35 3.96
CA THR A 470 21.31 -26.36 2.54
C THR A 470 20.57 -25.34 1.68
N LYS A 471 19.50 -24.75 2.20
CA LYS A 471 18.72 -23.73 1.49
C LYS A 471 19.38 -22.36 1.64
N LYS A 472 19.24 -21.57 0.58
CA LYS A 472 19.51 -20.15 0.64
C LYS A 472 18.28 -19.47 1.21
N ASP A 473 18.49 -18.63 2.21
CA ASP A 473 17.40 -17.90 2.85
C ASP A 473 17.52 -16.42 2.53
N ARG A 474 16.39 -15.78 2.20
CA ARG A 474 16.32 -14.32 2.10
C ARG A 474 16.07 -13.74 3.49
N LYS A 475 16.98 -12.90 3.97
CA LYS A 475 16.89 -12.30 5.31
C LYS A 475 17.04 -10.78 5.20
N LEU A 476 16.11 -10.05 5.82
CA LEU A 476 16.29 -8.63 6.09
C LEU A 476 17.49 -8.49 7.05
N SER A 477 18.54 -7.85 6.56
CA SER A 477 19.82 -7.76 7.24
C SER A 477 20.27 -6.31 7.34
N LYS A 478 20.86 -5.95 8.48
CA LYS A 478 21.62 -4.72 8.67
C LYS A 478 23.01 -4.93 8.06
N LEU A 479 23.37 -4.09 7.11
CA LEU A 479 24.67 -4.09 6.44
C LEU A 479 25.46 -2.86 6.86
N LEU A 480 26.76 -3.04 7.07
CA LEU A 480 27.70 -1.95 7.31
C LEU A 480 28.19 -1.33 5.99
N ASP A 481 28.23 -2.13 4.93
CA ASP A 481 28.60 -1.74 3.58
C ASP A 481 27.81 -2.59 2.57
N ILE A 482 27.68 -2.11 1.34
CA ILE A 482 27.06 -2.82 0.23
C ILE A 482 28.03 -3.76 -0.49
N ASN A 483 29.28 -3.86 -0.03
CA ASN A 483 30.30 -4.81 -0.48
C ASN A 483 30.49 -4.80 -2.00
N GLY A 484 30.57 -3.59 -2.57
CA GLY A 484 30.75 -3.37 -4.00
C GLY A 484 29.63 -3.87 -4.90
N GLN A 485 28.43 -4.14 -4.36
CA GLN A 485 27.24 -4.45 -5.14
C GLN A 485 26.49 -3.17 -5.51
N TYR A 486 25.71 -3.20 -6.60
CA TYR A 486 24.76 -2.11 -6.85
C TYR A 486 23.52 -2.32 -6.01
N MET A 487 23.14 -1.28 -5.26
CA MET A 487 21.91 -1.27 -4.49
C MET A 487 21.10 -0.02 -4.81
N VAL A 488 19.78 -0.16 -4.69
CA VAL A 488 18.84 0.93 -4.96
C VAL A 488 18.54 1.66 -3.66
N PHE A 489 18.55 2.99 -3.70
CA PHE A 489 18.27 3.87 -2.57
C PHE A 489 17.26 4.94 -3.01
N ASN A 490 16.36 5.33 -2.11
CA ASN A 490 15.59 6.56 -2.26
C ASN A 490 16.48 7.76 -1.92
N TYR A 491 16.09 8.95 -2.38
CA TYR A 491 16.85 10.18 -2.25
C TYR A 491 17.24 10.54 -0.81
N HIS A 492 16.28 10.59 0.11
CA HIS A 492 16.55 10.91 1.53
C HIS A 492 17.52 9.93 2.14
N TYR A 493 17.29 8.64 1.91
CA TYR A 493 18.13 7.61 2.45
C TYR A 493 19.56 7.70 1.90
N LEU A 494 19.70 7.93 0.61
CA LEU A 494 21.02 8.08 -0.02
C LEU A 494 21.77 9.32 0.49
N TRP A 495 21.10 10.46 0.65
CA TRP A 495 21.73 11.68 1.16
C TRP A 495 22.17 11.54 2.62
N ILE A 496 21.36 10.90 3.47
CA ILE A 496 21.78 10.57 4.85
C ILE A 496 23.06 9.73 4.85
N LEU A 497 23.15 8.73 3.97
CA LEU A 497 24.36 7.92 3.87
C LEU A 497 25.56 8.76 3.43
N ILE A 498 25.40 9.64 2.44
CA ILE A 498 26.46 10.53 1.94
C ILE A 498 26.96 11.46 3.06
N ASP A 499 26.05 12.06 3.83
CA ASP A 499 26.41 12.92 4.97
C ASP A 499 27.13 12.15 6.08
N LEU A 500 26.90 10.83 6.18
CA LEU A 500 27.63 9.91 7.05
C LEU A 500 28.90 9.33 6.40
N CYS A 501 29.45 10.04 5.40
CA CYS A 501 30.68 9.71 4.69
C CYS A 501 30.59 8.49 3.74
N PHE A 502 29.39 8.13 3.26
CA PHE A 502 29.27 7.12 2.22
C PHE A 502 29.79 7.66 0.88
N VAL A 503 30.77 6.98 0.29
CA VAL A 503 31.35 7.38 -0.98
C VAL A 503 30.73 6.56 -2.11
N ILE A 504 30.04 7.24 -3.03
CA ILE A 504 29.57 6.60 -4.27
C ILE A 504 30.75 6.42 -5.21
N THR A 505 31.10 5.16 -5.48
CA THR A 505 32.17 4.78 -6.40
C THR A 505 31.69 4.61 -7.83
N ASP A 506 30.41 4.30 -8.03
CA ASP A 506 29.86 4.08 -9.37
C ASP A 506 28.32 4.24 -9.41
N TYR A 507 27.78 4.55 -10.58
CA TYR A 507 26.37 4.84 -10.82
C TYR A 507 25.81 3.91 -11.90
N LYS A 508 24.60 3.38 -11.69
CA LYS A 508 23.97 2.47 -12.65
C LYS A 508 22.71 3.03 -13.28
N ALA A 509 21.81 3.58 -12.47
CA ALA A 509 20.55 4.08 -12.97
C ALA A 509 19.94 5.10 -12.00
N ILE A 510 19.10 5.97 -12.53
CA ILE A 510 18.25 6.87 -11.76
C ILE A 510 16.84 6.93 -12.36
N ALA A 511 15.84 6.98 -11.49
CA ALA A 511 14.49 7.42 -11.82
C ALA A 511 14.20 8.71 -11.05
N VAL A 512 13.74 9.73 -11.76
CA VAL A 512 13.40 11.05 -11.19
C VAL A 512 11.90 11.27 -11.31
N PHE A 513 11.31 11.86 -10.27
CA PHE A 513 9.88 12.08 -10.15
C PHE A 513 9.57 13.56 -9.89
N GLU A 514 8.35 13.97 -10.20
CA GLU A 514 7.86 15.30 -9.82
C GLU A 514 7.64 15.39 -8.31
N ILE A 515 7.83 16.59 -7.75
CA ILE A 515 7.49 16.93 -6.37
C ILE A 515 6.01 17.28 -6.27
N ASN A 516 5.36 16.85 -5.19
CA ASN A 516 3.97 17.20 -4.90
C ASN A 516 3.71 17.25 -3.38
N THR A 517 2.82 18.14 -2.95
CA THR A 517 2.36 18.34 -1.55
C THR A 517 0.90 17.90 -1.32
N ALA A 518 0.23 17.32 -2.32
CA ALA A 518 -1.20 17.01 -2.26
C ALA A 518 -1.65 16.08 -1.12
N TYR A 519 -0.73 15.42 -0.43
CA TYR A 519 -1.02 14.54 0.71
C TYR A 519 -1.01 15.24 2.05
N GLU A 520 -0.45 16.46 2.11
CA GLU A 520 -0.34 17.21 3.35
C GLU A 520 -1.71 17.42 4.04
N PRO A 521 -2.81 17.80 3.34
CA PRO A 521 -4.12 17.98 3.98
C PRO A 521 -4.62 16.71 4.68
N PHE A 522 -4.48 15.54 4.03
CA PHE A 522 -4.86 14.27 4.61
C PHE A 522 -4.08 13.97 5.89
N VAL A 523 -2.76 14.12 5.86
CA VAL A 523 -1.93 13.80 7.03
C VAL A 523 -2.22 14.76 8.17
N ARG A 524 -2.40 16.06 7.89
CA ARG A 524 -2.75 17.05 8.91
C ARG A 524 -4.10 16.76 9.56
N THR A 525 -5.11 16.43 8.76
CA THR A 525 -6.44 16.07 9.28
C THR A 525 -6.40 14.78 10.09
N MET A 526 -5.80 13.72 9.56
CA MET A 526 -5.83 12.41 10.22
C MET A 526 -4.91 12.32 11.44
N MET A 527 -3.85 13.14 11.50
CA MET A 527 -2.92 13.17 12.63
C MET A 527 -3.12 14.38 13.56
N ASN A 528 -4.10 15.24 13.29
CA ASN A 528 -4.35 16.49 14.02
C ASN A 528 -3.08 17.36 14.19
N LEU A 529 -2.38 17.64 13.08
CA LEU A 529 -1.11 18.38 13.04
C LEU A 529 -1.22 19.87 12.72
#